data_AF-A0A969EUZ3-F1
#
_entry.id   AF-A0A969EUZ3-F1
#
_cell.length_a   1.000
_cell.length_b   1.000
_cell.length_c   1.000
_cell.angle_alpha   90.00
_cell.angle_beta   90.00
_cell.angle_gamma   90.00
#
_symmetry.space_group_name_H-M   'P 1'
#
loop_
_entity.id
_entity.type
_entity.pdbx_description
1 polymer ?
#
loop_
_entity_poly.entity_id
_entity_poly.type
_entity_poly.pdbx_seq_one_letter_code
_entity_poly.pdbx_strand_id
1 'polypeptide(L)'
;MAATLEQIAGYLDKKGWKYRIDEETSRIHLRGSMRKRSSNFLIIIQLDEEGEFFEVYAPRVITGVKEHPYKSEILQTMLCISWETKMLQWEYDPADGEIRAIIEFPLEDAELTERQFNRCLYSLVQLVDELALPRLQMVMATGEDPGDVHEGERLLLQLETESPGFIDLWLEKAMEARKRRGRLLPDDDLN
;
A
#
# COMPACT_ATOMS: atom_id res chain seq x y z
N MET A 1 -17.51 20.57 15.17
CA MET A 1 -18.55 20.74 14.11
C MET A 1 -18.48 19.51 13.24
N ALA A 2 -19.56 18.74 13.11
CA ALA A 2 -19.52 17.45 12.44
C ALA A 2 -19.51 17.56 10.91
N ALA A 3 -18.76 16.69 10.24
CA ALA A 3 -18.86 16.50 8.79
C ALA A 3 -20.17 15.78 8.45
N THR A 4 -20.73 16.05 7.27
CA THR A 4 -21.95 15.37 6.80
C THR A 4 -21.73 14.61 5.50
N LEU A 5 -22.55 13.58 5.27
CA LEU A 5 -22.49 12.80 4.04
C LEU A 5 -22.82 13.66 2.81
N GLU A 6 -23.68 14.67 2.95
CA GLU A 6 -24.00 15.61 1.87
C GLU A 6 -22.80 16.48 1.50
N GLN A 7 -21.99 16.91 2.49
CA GLN A 7 -20.75 17.64 2.21
C GLN A 7 -19.78 16.77 1.39
N ILE A 8 -19.61 15.51 1.78
CA ILE A 8 -18.73 14.56 1.08
C ILE A 8 -19.26 14.25 -0.33
N ALA A 9 -20.57 14.04 -0.48
CA ALA A 9 -21.22 13.86 -1.77
C ALA A 9 -20.98 15.06 -2.69
N GLY A 10 -21.09 16.29 -2.16
CA GLY A 10 -20.76 17.51 -2.89
C GLY A 10 -19.30 17.57 -3.36
N TYR A 11 -18.35 17.04 -2.59
CA TYR A 11 -16.94 16.94 -3.01
C TYR A 11 -16.75 15.91 -4.13
N LEU A 12 -17.48 14.79 -4.07
CA LEU A 12 -17.44 13.72 -5.07
C LEU A 12 -18.08 14.17 -6.40
N ASP A 13 -19.20 14.89 -6.34
CA ASP A 13 -19.92 15.41 -7.50
C ASP A 13 -19.05 16.38 -8.32
N LYS A 14 -18.32 17.29 -7.65
CA LYS A 14 -17.39 18.23 -8.29
C LYS A 14 -16.32 17.54 -9.13
N LYS A 15 -15.94 16.32 -8.75
CA LYS A 15 -14.90 15.52 -9.40
C LYS A 15 -15.46 14.47 -10.36
N GLY A 16 -16.79 14.32 -10.42
CA GLY A 16 -17.46 13.35 -11.29
C GLY A 16 -17.26 11.88 -10.88
N TRP A 17 -17.02 11.63 -9.59
CA TRP A 17 -16.91 10.26 -9.10
C TRP A 17 -18.27 9.57 -9.07
N LYS A 18 -18.31 8.28 -9.41
CA LYS A 18 -19.50 7.45 -9.24
C LYS A 18 -19.51 6.86 -7.83
N TYR A 19 -20.51 7.24 -7.05
CA TYR A 19 -20.69 6.75 -5.68
C TYR A 19 -22.12 6.26 -5.43
N ARG A 20 -22.28 5.52 -4.34
CA ARG A 20 -23.57 5.14 -3.77
C ARG A 20 -23.57 5.49 -2.29
N ILE A 21 -24.56 6.24 -1.84
CA ILE A 21 -24.77 6.55 -0.43
C ILE A 21 -25.60 5.42 0.20
N ASP A 22 -25.20 5.01 1.39
CA ASP A 22 -25.93 4.12 2.28
C ASP A 22 -26.22 4.90 3.57
N GLU A 23 -27.43 5.46 3.65
CA GLU A 23 -27.88 6.28 4.79
C GLU A 23 -28.12 5.44 6.06
N GLU A 24 -28.39 4.13 5.93
CA GLU A 24 -28.61 3.26 7.09
C GLU A 24 -27.32 3.00 7.88
N THR A 25 -26.18 2.99 7.19
CA THR A 25 -24.87 2.72 7.80
C THR A 25 -23.93 3.92 7.81
N SER A 26 -24.41 5.10 7.39
CA SER A 26 -23.60 6.32 7.23
C SER A 26 -22.35 6.12 6.36
N ARG A 27 -22.50 5.37 5.26
CA ARG A 27 -21.39 4.98 4.38
C ARG A 27 -21.56 5.47 2.95
N ILE A 28 -20.46 5.79 2.30
CA ILE A 28 -20.40 6.07 0.86
C ILE A 28 -19.51 5.04 0.19
N HIS A 29 -20.08 4.30 -0.76
CA HIS A 29 -19.38 3.32 -1.57
C HIS A 29 -18.94 3.95 -2.88
N LEU A 30 -17.64 3.95 -3.13
CA LEU A 30 -17.00 4.41 -4.36
C LEU A 30 -16.44 3.21 -5.11
N ARG A 31 -16.65 3.19 -6.43
CA ARG A 31 -15.90 2.29 -7.31
C ARG A 31 -14.74 3.05 -7.92
N GLY A 32 -13.55 2.79 -7.41
CA GLY A 32 -12.30 3.29 -7.96
C GLY A 32 -11.84 2.45 -9.14
N SER A 33 -11.42 3.10 -10.24
CA SER A 33 -10.63 2.46 -11.29
C SER A 33 -9.18 2.86 -11.10
N MET A 34 -8.29 1.90 -10.88
CA MET A 34 -6.85 2.16 -10.89
C MET A 34 -6.43 2.60 -12.29
N ARG A 35 -5.54 3.59 -12.41
CA ARG A 35 -5.04 4.04 -13.73
C ARG A 35 -4.21 2.95 -14.44
N LYS A 36 -3.65 1.99 -13.69
CA LYS A 36 -2.77 0.93 -14.23
C LYS A 36 -3.37 -0.47 -14.25
N ARG A 37 -4.50 -0.74 -13.58
CA ARG A 37 -5.10 -2.08 -13.49
C ARG A 37 -6.61 -2.04 -13.74
N SER A 38 -7.11 -3.07 -14.42
CA SER A 38 -8.55 -3.30 -14.70
C SER A 38 -9.34 -3.77 -13.48
N SER A 39 -8.74 -3.72 -12.29
CA SER A 39 -9.37 -4.12 -11.03
C SER A 39 -10.14 -2.94 -10.46
N ASN A 40 -11.47 -3.07 -10.41
CA ASN A 40 -12.30 -2.14 -9.63
C ASN A 40 -12.03 -2.43 -8.16
N PHE A 41 -11.49 -1.47 -7.42
CA PHE A 41 -11.41 -1.55 -5.96
C PHE A 41 -12.56 -0.73 -5.35
N LEU A 42 -13.10 -1.26 -4.27
CA LEU A 42 -14.13 -0.59 -3.50
C LEU A 42 -13.43 0.35 -2.51
N ILE A 43 -13.84 1.61 -2.47
CA ILE A 43 -13.49 2.51 -1.37
C ILE A 43 -14.77 2.77 -0.59
N ILE A 44 -14.68 2.71 0.72
CA ILE A 44 -15.76 3.04 1.63
C ILE A 44 -15.33 4.28 2.40
N ILE A 45 -16.21 5.27 2.45
CA ILE A 45 -16.08 6.42 3.34
C ILE A 45 -17.14 6.25 4.41
N GLN A 46 -16.72 6.34 5.67
CA GLN A 46 -17.59 6.26 6.83
C GLN A 46 -17.38 7.49 7.70
N LEU A 47 -18.48 7.97 8.28
CA LEU A 47 -18.47 8.98 9.32
C LEU A 47 -18.95 8.30 10.60
N ASP A 48 -18.10 8.29 11.63
CA ASP A 48 -18.42 7.80 12.97
C ASP A 48 -18.47 8.96 13.96
N GLU A 49 -18.91 8.70 15.19
CA GLU A 49 -19.05 9.70 16.26
C GLU A 49 -19.88 10.91 15.82
N GLU A 50 -21.05 10.66 15.21
CA GLU A 50 -21.94 11.70 14.68
C GLU A 50 -21.28 12.63 13.62
N GLY A 51 -20.20 12.17 12.98
CA GLY A 51 -19.44 12.94 11.99
C GLY A 51 -18.23 13.67 12.55
N GLU A 52 -17.86 13.41 13.81
CA GLU A 52 -16.60 13.87 14.41
C GLU A 52 -15.41 12.96 14.08
N PHE A 53 -15.66 11.75 13.59
CA PHE A 53 -14.61 10.82 13.17
C PHE A 53 -14.75 10.50 11.68
N PHE A 54 -13.70 10.80 10.90
CA PHE A 54 -13.67 10.55 9.47
C PHE A 54 -12.84 9.33 9.15
N GLU A 55 -13.41 8.41 8.38
CA GLU A 55 -12.75 7.19 7.92
C GLU A 55 -12.89 7.05 6.39
N VAL A 56 -11.78 6.73 5.73
CA VAL A 56 -11.79 6.28 4.35
C VAL A 56 -10.91 5.04 4.22
N TYR A 57 -11.49 3.96 3.73
CA TYR A 57 -10.79 2.68 3.65
C TYR A 57 -11.11 1.91 2.37
N ALA A 58 -10.13 1.13 1.93
CA ALA A 58 -10.31 0.12 0.89
C ALA A 58 -10.36 -1.26 1.55
N PRO A 59 -11.54 -1.91 1.62
CA PRO A 59 -11.62 -3.31 1.98
C PRO A 59 -11.03 -4.20 0.88
N ARG A 60 -10.66 -5.43 1.23
CA ARG A 60 -10.27 -6.47 0.26
C ARG A 60 -9.11 -6.09 -0.66
N VAL A 61 -8.12 -5.39 -0.11
CA VAL A 61 -6.90 -5.09 -0.87
C VAL A 61 -6.19 -6.40 -1.23
N ILE A 62 -6.10 -7.30 -0.26
CA ILE A 62 -5.60 -8.67 -0.44
C ILE A 62 -6.53 -9.61 0.31
N THR A 63 -6.75 -10.80 -0.25
CA THR A 63 -7.58 -11.86 0.33
C THR A 63 -6.77 -13.15 0.43
N GLY A 64 -7.14 -14.05 1.35
CA GLY A 64 -6.52 -15.37 1.46
C GLY A 64 -5.18 -15.39 2.19
N VAL A 65 -4.86 -14.37 3.00
CA VAL A 65 -3.60 -14.29 3.75
C VAL A 65 -3.56 -15.29 4.91
N LYS A 66 -4.72 -15.65 5.45
CA LYS A 66 -4.85 -16.54 6.62
C LYS A 66 -4.19 -17.90 6.42
N GLU A 67 -4.37 -18.50 5.25
CA GLU A 67 -3.86 -19.83 4.88
C GLU A 67 -2.59 -19.75 4.02
N HIS A 68 -2.03 -18.54 3.86
CA HIS A 68 -0.88 -18.34 2.98
C HIS A 68 0.41 -18.85 3.62
N PRO A 69 1.28 -19.57 2.89
CA PRO A 69 2.54 -20.08 3.43
C PRO A 69 3.46 -18.94 3.93
N TYR A 70 3.43 -17.80 3.28
CA TYR A 70 4.22 -16.59 3.62
C TYR A 70 3.45 -15.58 4.49
N LYS A 71 2.55 -16.04 5.36
CA LYS A 71 1.71 -15.14 6.17
C LYS A 71 2.54 -14.19 7.05
N SER A 72 3.58 -14.70 7.70
CA SER A 72 4.42 -13.92 8.61
C SER A 72 5.14 -12.81 7.88
N GLU A 73 5.65 -13.12 6.70
CA GLU A 73 6.38 -12.22 5.82
C GLU A 73 5.43 -11.12 5.27
N ILE A 74 4.22 -11.50 4.86
CA ILE A 74 3.20 -10.53 4.43
C ILE A 74 2.88 -9.55 5.57
N LEU A 75 2.62 -10.05 6.79
CA LEU A 75 2.32 -9.20 7.95
C LEU A 75 3.50 -8.30 8.33
N GLN A 76 4.73 -8.82 8.27
CA GLN A 76 5.92 -8.02 8.50
C GLN A 76 6.07 -6.91 7.46
N THR A 77 5.88 -7.21 6.17
CA THR A 77 5.92 -6.22 5.10
C THR A 77 4.84 -5.16 5.26
N MET A 78 3.63 -5.52 5.72
CA MET A 78 2.59 -4.53 6.03
C MET A 78 3.05 -3.55 7.10
N LEU A 79 3.72 -4.02 8.15
CA LEU A 79 4.28 -3.14 9.20
C LEU A 79 5.37 -2.24 8.64
N CYS A 80 6.24 -2.73 7.75
CA CYS A 80 7.24 -1.92 7.07
C CYS A 80 6.59 -0.83 6.20
N ILE A 81 5.59 -1.19 5.39
CA ILE A 81 4.85 -0.22 4.57
C ILE A 81 4.16 0.81 5.46
N SER A 82 3.57 0.40 6.59
CA SER A 82 2.94 1.31 7.54
C SER A 82 3.93 2.29 8.16
N TRP A 83 5.20 1.90 8.32
CA TRP A 83 6.26 2.79 8.78
C TRP A 83 6.73 3.78 7.69
N GLU A 84 6.83 3.31 6.45
CA GLU A 84 7.28 4.10 5.31
C GLU A 84 6.22 5.11 4.84
N THR A 85 4.94 4.77 5.01
CA THR A 85 3.81 5.59 4.56
C THR A 85 3.26 6.48 5.66
N LYS A 86 2.80 7.67 5.28
CA LYS A 86 2.16 8.62 6.21
C LYS A 86 0.64 8.45 6.14
N MET A 87 -0.01 8.48 7.30
CA MET A 87 -1.47 8.46 7.49
C MET A 87 -2.18 7.15 7.12
N LEU A 88 -1.55 6.25 6.36
CA LEU A 88 -2.14 4.98 5.96
C LEU A 88 -1.87 3.93 7.02
N GLN A 89 -2.93 3.29 7.49
CA GLN A 89 -2.89 2.15 8.37
C GLN A 89 -3.29 0.90 7.60
N TRP A 90 -2.65 -0.20 7.96
CA TRP A 90 -2.89 -1.51 7.39
C TRP A 90 -3.46 -2.42 8.46
N GLU A 91 -4.62 -2.98 8.19
CA GLU A 91 -5.30 -3.86 9.12
C GLU A 91 -5.50 -5.24 8.52
N TYR A 92 -5.32 -6.25 9.36
CA TYR A 92 -5.55 -7.64 9.03
C TYR A 92 -6.73 -8.15 9.85
N ASP A 93 -7.76 -8.65 9.17
CA ASP A 93 -8.89 -9.28 9.84
C ASP A 93 -8.58 -10.78 10.11
N PRO A 94 -8.53 -11.23 11.38
CA PRO A 94 -8.26 -12.62 11.71
C PRO A 94 -9.40 -13.59 11.33
N ALA A 95 -10.63 -13.09 11.13
CA ALA A 95 -11.78 -13.92 10.81
C ALA A 95 -11.68 -14.48 9.39
N ASP A 96 -11.53 -13.60 8.39
CA ASP A 96 -11.50 -13.96 6.97
C ASP A 96 -10.10 -13.91 6.33
N GLY A 97 -9.12 -13.28 6.98
CA GLY A 97 -7.77 -13.11 6.45
C GLY A 97 -7.68 -12.07 5.34
N GLU A 98 -8.61 -11.12 5.30
CA GLU A 98 -8.57 -9.98 4.40
C GLU A 98 -7.64 -8.89 4.97
N ILE A 99 -6.88 -8.25 4.07
CA ILE A 99 -6.12 -7.05 4.38
C ILE A 99 -6.91 -5.85 3.86
N ARG A 100 -7.07 -4.86 4.74
CA ARG A 100 -7.68 -3.57 4.42
C ARG A 100 -6.71 -2.42 4.70
N ALA A 101 -6.85 -1.36 3.92
CA ALA A 101 -6.06 -0.14 4.07
C ALA A 101 -7.01 0.99 4.46
N ILE A 102 -6.71 1.70 5.56
CA ILE A 102 -7.56 2.73 6.14
C ILE A 102 -6.76 4.01 6.40
N ILE A 103 -7.41 5.14 6.16
CA ILE A 103 -6.99 6.45 6.63
C ILE A 103 -8.13 6.99 7.47
N GLU A 104 -7.85 7.25 8.73
CA GLU A 104 -8.81 7.77 9.69
C GLU A 104 -8.20 8.91 10.51
N PHE A 105 -9.03 9.87 10.91
CA PHE A 105 -8.63 10.91 11.83
C PHE A 105 -9.84 11.57 12.50
N PRO A 106 -9.70 12.02 13.75
CA PRO A 106 -10.71 12.81 14.41
C PRO A 106 -10.73 14.23 13.85
N LEU A 107 -11.92 14.77 13.66
CA LEU A 107 -12.18 16.15 13.24
C LEU A 107 -12.34 17.08 14.45
N GLU A 108 -12.99 16.62 15.53
CA GLU A 108 -13.27 17.40 16.75
C GLU A 108 -13.79 18.83 16.43
N ASP A 109 -12.93 19.83 16.58
CA ASP A 109 -13.21 21.25 16.35
C ASP A 109 -13.00 21.71 14.89
N ALA A 110 -12.44 20.86 14.04
CA ALA A 110 -12.10 21.17 12.65
C ALA A 110 -13.18 20.69 11.67
N GLU A 111 -13.49 21.50 10.66
CA GLU A 111 -14.34 21.07 9.54
C GLU A 111 -13.55 20.22 8.54
N LEU A 112 -14.18 19.17 8.00
CA LEU A 112 -13.61 18.40 6.91
C LEU A 112 -13.57 19.24 5.63
N THR A 113 -12.39 19.76 5.28
CA THR A 113 -12.25 20.54 4.05
C THR A 113 -12.16 19.64 2.81
N GLU A 114 -12.62 20.16 1.67
CA GLU A 114 -12.49 19.48 0.36
C GLU A 114 -11.02 19.11 0.06
N ARG A 115 -10.06 19.91 0.51
CA ARG A 115 -8.63 19.64 0.31
C ARG A 115 -8.15 18.46 1.16
N GLN A 116 -8.58 18.37 2.42
CA GLN A 116 -8.26 17.22 3.28
C GLN A 116 -8.89 15.95 2.73
N PHE A 117 -10.17 16.00 2.38
CA PHE A 117 -10.90 14.87 1.80
C PHE A 117 -10.21 14.33 0.53
N ASN A 118 -9.97 15.21 -0.45
CA ASN A 118 -9.33 14.81 -1.70
C ASN A 118 -7.92 14.27 -1.47
N ARG A 119 -7.15 14.88 -0.55
CA ARG A 119 -5.82 14.38 -0.20
C ARG A 119 -5.90 12.95 0.33
N CYS A 120 -6.80 12.66 1.26
CA CYS A 120 -6.96 11.32 1.83
C CYS A 120 -7.40 10.31 0.76
N LEU A 121 -8.42 10.66 -0.03
CA LEU A 121 -8.92 9.81 -1.11
C LEU A 121 -7.83 9.47 -2.13
N TYR A 122 -7.17 10.48 -2.70
CA TYR A 122 -6.12 10.25 -3.70
C TYR A 122 -4.90 9.56 -3.11
N SER A 123 -4.48 9.91 -1.90
CA SER A 123 -3.36 9.23 -1.23
C SER A 123 -3.66 7.77 -0.97
N LEU A 124 -4.88 7.41 -0.55
CA LEU A 124 -5.27 6.01 -0.37
C LEU A 124 -5.17 5.23 -1.67
N VAL A 125 -5.76 5.74 -2.76
CA VAL A 125 -5.68 5.09 -4.08
C VAL A 125 -4.23 4.93 -4.52
N GLN A 126 -3.45 5.99 -4.42
CA GLN A 126 -2.07 6.01 -4.89
C GLN A 126 -1.17 5.06 -4.10
N LEU A 127 -1.23 5.11 -2.76
CA LEU A 127 -0.40 4.27 -1.90
C LEU A 127 -0.73 2.79 -2.07
N VAL A 128 -2.02 2.46 -2.23
CA VAL A 128 -2.44 1.07 -2.47
C VAL A 128 -1.99 0.58 -3.86
N ASP A 129 -2.17 1.37 -4.93
CA ASP A 129 -1.82 0.96 -6.31
C ASP A 129 -0.31 0.91 -6.56
N GLU A 130 0.40 1.97 -6.15
CA GLU A 130 1.78 2.20 -6.57
C GLU A 130 2.79 1.53 -5.65
N LEU A 131 2.50 1.45 -4.35
CA LEU A 131 3.46 0.95 -3.35
C LEU A 131 3.06 -0.42 -2.82
N ALA A 132 1.87 -0.53 -2.21
CA ALA A 132 1.55 -1.68 -1.40
C ALA A 132 1.20 -2.94 -2.20
N LEU A 133 0.32 -2.83 -3.21
CA LEU A 133 -0.08 -3.99 -4.00
C LEU A 133 1.10 -4.65 -4.73
N PRO A 134 2.00 -3.94 -5.44
CA PRO A 134 3.13 -4.57 -6.11
C PRO A 134 4.07 -5.27 -5.12
N ARG A 135 4.36 -4.62 -3.99
CA ARG A 135 5.27 -5.16 -2.97
C ARG A 135 4.69 -6.38 -2.28
N LEU A 136 3.43 -6.32 -1.85
CA LEU A 136 2.75 -7.44 -1.19
C LEU A 136 2.54 -8.63 -2.15
N GLN A 137 2.24 -8.37 -3.43
CA GLN A 137 2.16 -9.45 -4.43
C GLN A 137 3.50 -10.14 -4.68
N MET A 138 4.61 -9.40 -4.62
CA MET A 138 5.95 -9.98 -4.69
C MET A 138 6.19 -10.91 -3.49
N VAL A 139 5.92 -10.43 -2.26
CA VAL A 139 6.06 -11.23 -1.03
C VAL A 139 5.18 -12.48 -1.08
N MET A 140 3.95 -12.38 -1.59
CA MET A 140 3.09 -13.54 -1.78
C MET A 140 3.68 -14.56 -2.78
N ALA A 141 4.42 -14.11 -3.78
CA ALA A 141 5.01 -14.99 -4.79
C ALA A 141 6.36 -15.58 -4.36
N THR A 142 7.21 -14.81 -3.67
CA THR A 142 8.60 -15.17 -3.38
C THR A 142 8.88 -15.46 -1.90
N GLY A 143 8.03 -14.98 -0.99
CA GLY A 143 8.29 -14.95 0.45
C GLY A 143 9.32 -13.92 0.87
N GLU A 144 9.84 -13.11 -0.05
CA GLU A 144 10.88 -12.12 0.23
C GLU A 144 10.35 -10.70 0.00
N ASP A 145 10.54 -9.84 1.00
CA ASP A 145 10.23 -8.42 0.90
C ASP A 145 11.33 -7.69 0.10
N PRO A 146 11.02 -7.09 -1.08
CA PRO A 146 11.99 -6.33 -1.83
C PRO A 146 12.47 -5.05 -1.11
N GLY A 147 11.83 -4.65 -0.01
CA GLY A 147 12.16 -3.44 0.73
C GLY A 147 11.72 -2.16 0.02
N ASP A 148 12.04 -1.00 0.58
CA ASP A 148 11.91 0.27 -0.14
C ASP A 148 13.07 0.42 -1.14
N VAL A 149 12.77 0.12 -2.40
CA VAL A 149 13.71 0.29 -3.51
C VAL A 149 14.24 1.73 -3.58
N HIS A 150 13.46 2.74 -3.19
CA HIS A 150 13.90 4.13 -3.19
C HIS A 150 14.89 4.43 -2.08
N GLU A 151 14.79 3.78 -0.91
CA GLU A 151 15.85 3.87 0.11
C GLU A 151 17.14 3.22 -0.37
N GLY A 152 17.03 2.05 -1.01
CA GLY A 152 18.18 1.36 -1.62
C GLY A 152 18.87 2.23 -2.68
N GLU A 153 18.11 2.83 -3.57
CA GLU A 153 18.62 3.77 -4.58
C GLU A 153 19.23 5.01 -3.94
N ARG A 154 18.60 5.61 -2.92
CA ARG A 154 19.13 6.78 -2.21
C ARG A 154 20.46 6.46 -1.53
N LEU A 155 20.58 5.30 -0.88
CA LEU A 155 21.81 4.82 -0.25
C LEU A 155 22.93 4.58 -1.28
N LEU A 156 22.59 3.98 -2.42
CA LEU A 156 23.53 3.79 -3.53
C LEU A 156 23.98 5.15 -4.07
N LEU A 157 23.08 6.08 -4.35
CA LEU A 157 23.45 7.42 -4.82
C LEU A 157 24.32 8.20 -3.81
N GLN A 158 24.06 8.04 -2.50
CA GLN A 158 24.92 8.59 -1.45
C GLN A 158 26.31 7.97 -1.48
N LEU A 159 26.42 6.65 -1.56
CA LEU A 159 27.69 5.95 -1.69
C LEU A 159 28.48 6.37 -2.93
N GLU A 160 27.81 6.58 -4.07
CA GLU A 160 28.46 7.07 -5.29
C GLU A 160 28.94 8.53 -5.15
N THR A 161 28.20 9.34 -4.39
CA THR A 161 28.59 10.74 -4.12
C THR A 161 29.80 10.80 -3.19
N GLU A 162 29.84 9.96 -2.15
CA GLU A 162 30.93 9.89 -1.18
C GLU A 162 32.16 9.15 -1.72
N SER A 163 31.97 8.22 -2.65
CA SER A 163 33.02 7.41 -3.26
C SER A 163 32.68 7.07 -4.72
N PRO A 164 32.99 7.99 -5.66
CA PRO A 164 32.71 7.79 -7.07
C PRO A 164 33.40 6.54 -7.64
N GLY A 165 32.68 5.74 -8.43
CA GLY A 165 33.15 4.49 -9.03
C GLY A 165 33.19 3.29 -8.08
N PHE A 166 32.79 3.46 -6.82
CA PHE A 166 32.76 2.38 -5.84
C PHE A 166 31.66 1.36 -6.19
N ILE A 167 30.50 1.82 -6.66
CA ILE A 167 29.39 0.93 -7.02
C ILE A 167 29.78 0.00 -8.16
N ASP A 168 30.37 0.55 -9.24
CA ASP A 168 30.78 -0.23 -10.40
C ASP A 168 31.81 -1.31 -10.03
N LEU A 169 32.80 -0.96 -9.20
CA LEU A 169 33.83 -1.88 -8.73
C LEU A 169 33.25 -3.04 -7.90
N TRP A 170 32.29 -2.76 -7.02
CA TRP A 170 31.67 -3.80 -6.19
C TRP A 170 30.67 -4.64 -6.97
N LEU A 171 29.93 -4.06 -7.92
CA LEU A 171 29.09 -4.80 -8.85
C LEU A 171 29.93 -5.78 -9.68
N GLU A 172 31.06 -5.34 -10.22
CA GLU A 172 31.98 -6.19 -10.98
C GLU A 172 32.48 -7.37 -10.12
N LYS A 173 32.99 -7.08 -8.91
CA LYS A 173 33.44 -8.12 -7.97
C LYS A 173 32.32 -9.08 -7.55
N ALA A 174 31.11 -8.58 -7.32
CA ALA A 174 29.96 -9.40 -6.94
C ALA A 174 29.53 -10.32 -8.09
N MET A 175 29.52 -9.82 -9.33
CA MET A 175 29.26 -10.62 -10.53
C MET A 175 30.33 -11.69 -10.74
N GLU A 176 31.61 -11.36 -10.56
CA GLU A 176 32.70 -12.34 -10.62
C GLU A 176 32.56 -13.43 -9.56
N ALA A 177 32.23 -13.05 -8.31
CA ALA A 177 31.99 -13.99 -7.23
C ALA A 177 30.77 -14.90 -7.50
N ARG A 178 29.70 -14.36 -8.11
CA ARG A 178 28.55 -15.16 -8.57
C ARG A 178 28.95 -16.13 -9.68
N LYS A 179 29.74 -15.70 -10.65
CA LYS A 179 30.26 -16.54 -11.74
C LYS A 179 31.15 -17.68 -11.22
N ARG A 180 31.95 -17.42 -10.17
CA ARG A 180 32.75 -18.46 -9.49
C ARG A 180 31.85 -19.46 -8.73
N ARG A 181 30.79 -19.00 -8.07
CA ARG A 181 29.82 -19.87 -7.37
C ARG A 181 28.96 -20.70 -8.33
N GLY A 182 28.56 -20.14 -9.47
CA GLY A 182 27.82 -20.87 -10.51
C GLY A 182 28.65 -21.91 -11.28
N ARG A 183 29.97 -21.95 -11.09
CA ARG A 183 30.87 -22.96 -11.67
C ARG A 183 31.06 -24.21 -10.78
N LEU A 184 30.44 -24.25 -9.59
CA LEU A 184 30.62 -25.32 -8.58
C LEU A 184 29.51 -26.38 -8.56
N LEU A 185 28.67 -26.47 -9.60
CA LEU A 185 27.89 -27.70 -9.84
C LEU A 185 28.70 -28.56 -10.82
N PRO A 186 29.27 -29.70 -10.39
CA PRO A 186 29.79 -30.68 -11.33
C PRO A 186 28.60 -31.36 -12.02
N ASP A 187 28.53 -31.24 -13.35
CA ASP A 187 27.99 -32.30 -14.18
C ASP A 187 28.92 -33.50 -14.01
N ASP A 188 28.59 -34.44 -13.13
CA ASP A 188 28.89 -35.88 -13.25
C ASP A 188 28.48 -36.63 -11.98
N ASP A 189 27.18 -36.90 -11.87
CA ASP A 189 26.63 -38.08 -11.19
C ASP A 189 25.64 -38.75 -12.16
N LEU A 190 26.12 -39.09 -13.36
CA LEU A 190 25.44 -39.98 -14.31
C LEU A 190 26.48 -40.82 -15.05
N ASN A 191 26.99 -41.87 -14.39
CA ASN A 191 27.14 -43.25 -14.90
C ASN A 191 27.90 -44.14 -13.92
#